data_AF-A0ABD3MMI9-F1
#
_entry.id   AF-A0ABD3MMI9-F1
#
_cell.length_a   1.000
_cell.length_b   1.000
_cell.length_c   1.000
_cell.angle_alpha   90.00
_cell.angle_beta   90.00
_cell.angle_gamma   90.00
#
_symmetry.space_group_name_H-M   'P 1'
#
loop_
_entity.id
_entity.type
_entity.pdbx_description
1 polymer ?
#
loop_
_entity_poly.entity_id
_entity_poly.type
_entity_poly.pdbx_seq_one_letter_code
_entity_poly.pdbx_strand_id
1 'polypeptide(L)'
;MSTSFASSILNGEVIQRVLSDPNSTYVGLYTAVTSLVAAGSSLIFGWMQTSRGRFRCGKGDALTIGASSYLTISLLFLFLLDWDRMTLLFIYTLLGIGRATYEGTLRAVFADFFPNDKEGAFGNVILFTGTSSTVGYVLSVTGALECDRVGRYCLEYSDGSMHNVLVMEWVIIVTAIVAIPSFWRAAWLFRNDRR
;
A
#
# COMPACT_ATOMS: atom_id res chain seq x y z
N MET A 1 5.66 -3.50 2.50
CA MET A 1 6.40 -2.23 2.64
C MET A 1 5.51 -1.00 2.53
N SER A 2 4.82 -0.79 1.41
CA SER A 2 4.18 0.50 1.09
C SER A 2 3.08 0.91 2.08
N THR A 3 2.24 -0.05 2.51
CA THR A 3 1.11 0.21 3.43
C THR A 3 1.56 0.58 4.84
N SER A 4 2.52 -0.18 5.39
CA SER A 4 3.06 0.06 6.74
C SER A 4 3.83 1.37 6.80
N PHE A 5 4.62 1.67 5.77
CA PHE A 5 5.34 2.94 5.67
C PHE A 5 4.39 4.13 5.50
N ALA A 6 3.46 4.08 4.53
CA ALA A 6 2.48 5.15 4.32
C ALA A 6 1.66 5.41 5.57
N SER A 7 1.24 4.35 6.27
CA SER A 7 0.53 4.49 7.54
C SER A 7 1.41 5.12 8.63
N SER A 8 2.71 4.79 8.69
CA SER A 8 3.63 5.39 9.66
C SER A 8 3.79 6.90 9.44
N ILE A 9 4.07 7.32 8.19
CA ILE A 9 4.22 8.74 7.83
C ILE A 9 2.91 9.50 8.03
N LEU A 10 1.79 8.94 7.57
CA LEU A 10 0.49 9.60 7.67
C LEU A 10 0.03 9.75 9.13
N ASN A 11 0.21 8.71 9.95
CA ASN A 11 -0.20 8.73 11.36
C ASN A 11 0.75 9.57 12.23
N GLY A 12 2.06 9.47 11.98
CA GLY A 12 3.08 10.17 12.76
C GLY A 12 3.12 11.66 12.47
N GLU A 13 3.09 12.04 11.18
CA GLU A 13 3.44 13.41 10.78
C GLU A 13 2.28 14.18 10.18
N VAL A 14 1.64 13.60 9.15
CA VAL A 14 0.66 14.34 8.35
C VAL A 14 -0.59 14.64 9.16
N ILE A 15 -1.10 13.69 9.96
CA ILE A 15 -2.29 13.91 10.79
C ILE A 15 -2.06 14.99 11.84
N GLN A 16 -0.93 14.94 12.56
CA GLN A 16 -0.65 15.90 13.62
C GLN A 16 -0.55 17.33 13.07
N ARG A 17 0.10 17.48 11.90
CA ARG A 17 0.30 18.78 11.25
C ARG A 17 -0.97 19.36 10.62
N VAL A 18 -1.83 18.52 10.03
CA VAL A 18 -3.06 18.96 9.33
C VAL A 18 -4.22 19.23 10.29
N LEU A 19 -4.31 18.46 11.37
CA LEU A 19 -5.41 18.57 12.34
C LEU A 19 -5.06 19.45 13.55
N SER A 20 -3.80 19.87 13.69
CA SER A 20 -3.29 20.60 14.85
C SER A 20 -3.71 19.92 16.17
N ASP A 21 -3.71 18.59 16.20
CA ASP A 21 -4.16 17.79 17.35
C ASP A 21 -2.97 17.12 18.04
N PRO A 22 -2.42 17.74 19.10
CA PRO A 22 -1.28 17.19 19.85
C PRO A 22 -1.64 15.91 20.62
N ASN A 23 -2.93 15.64 20.86
CA ASN A 23 -3.37 14.45 21.61
C ASN A 23 -3.54 13.20 20.74
N SER A 24 -3.27 13.29 19.42
CA SER A 24 -3.39 12.17 18.49
C SER A 24 -4.77 11.50 18.47
N THR A 25 -5.83 12.21 18.88
CA THR A 25 -7.19 11.66 19.03
C THR A 25 -7.73 11.17 17.68
N TYR A 26 -7.43 11.92 16.61
CA TYR A 26 -7.90 11.61 15.27
C TYR A 26 -7.14 10.48 14.58
N VAL A 27 -5.95 10.09 15.05
CA VAL A 27 -5.17 8.99 14.44
C VAL A 27 -5.97 7.68 14.49
N GLY A 28 -6.63 7.41 15.62
CA GLY A 28 -7.51 6.24 15.77
C GLY A 28 -8.69 6.27 14.80
N LEU A 29 -9.24 7.45 14.51
CA LEU A 29 -10.38 7.59 13.60
C LEU A 29 -9.97 7.33 12.14
N TYR A 30 -8.88 7.92 11.66
CA TYR A 30 -8.42 7.71 10.29
C TYR A 30 -7.96 6.26 10.06
N THR A 31 -7.27 5.66 11.03
CA THR A 31 -6.91 4.23 10.95
C THR A 31 -8.15 3.33 10.93
N ALA A 32 -9.20 3.65 11.68
CA ALA A 32 -10.48 2.95 11.58
C ALA A 32 -11.12 3.06 10.18
N VAL A 33 -11.03 4.24 9.53
CA VAL A 33 -11.52 4.44 8.16
C VAL A 33 -10.82 3.49 7.18
N THR A 34 -9.49 3.31 7.27
CA THR A 34 -8.81 2.34 6.38
C THR A 34 -9.34 0.93 6.53
N SER A 35 -9.62 0.50 7.75
CA SER A 35 -10.13 -0.84 8.04
C SER A 35 -11.57 -1.01 7.53
N LEU A 36 -12.41 0.02 7.72
CA LEU A 36 -13.78 0.06 7.19
C LEU A 36 -13.78 -0.02 5.65
N VAL A 37 -12.94 0.77 4.99
CA VAL A 37 -12.81 0.77 3.53
C VAL A 37 -12.23 -0.55 3.04
N ALA A 38 -11.26 -1.12 3.74
CA ALA A 38 -10.69 -2.42 3.38
C ALA A 38 -11.73 -3.54 3.48
N ALA A 39 -12.55 -3.56 4.54
CA ALA A 39 -13.64 -4.52 4.68
C ALA A 39 -14.70 -4.35 3.58
N GLY A 40 -15.15 -3.11 3.34
CA GLY A 40 -16.14 -2.80 2.32
C GLY A 40 -15.67 -3.13 0.90
N SER A 41 -14.44 -2.74 0.55
CA SER A 41 -13.86 -3.05 -0.76
C SER A 41 -13.59 -4.53 -0.95
N SER A 42 -13.21 -5.28 0.11
CA SER A 42 -13.08 -6.73 0.05
C SER A 42 -14.40 -7.43 -0.28
N LEU A 43 -15.51 -6.97 0.31
CA LEU A 43 -16.85 -7.46 -0.01
C LEU A 43 -17.24 -7.15 -1.46
N ILE A 44 -16.98 -5.91 -1.92
CA ILE A 44 -17.26 -5.50 -3.30
C ILE A 44 -16.46 -6.35 -4.29
N PHE A 45 -15.16 -6.55 -4.06
CA PHE A 45 -14.32 -7.37 -4.94
C PHE A 45 -14.73 -8.85 -4.89
N GLY A 46 -15.07 -9.38 -3.72
CA GLY A 46 -15.58 -10.75 -3.59
C GLY A 46 -16.90 -10.96 -4.33
N TRP A 47 -17.81 -9.97 -4.25
CA TRP A 47 -19.08 -9.99 -4.97
C TRP A 47 -18.86 -9.88 -6.49
N MET A 48 -18.00 -8.97 -6.94
CA MET A 48 -17.63 -8.81 -8.35
C MET A 48 -17.00 -10.07 -8.94
N GLN A 49 -16.23 -10.84 -8.14
CA GLN A 49 -15.64 -12.11 -8.57
C GLN A 49 -16.66 -13.26 -8.66
N THR A 50 -17.68 -13.25 -7.80
CA THR A 50 -18.68 -14.33 -7.72
C THR A 50 -19.83 -14.16 -8.72
N SER A 51 -20.13 -12.93 -9.13
CA SER A 51 -21.33 -12.64 -9.91
C SER A 51 -21.26 -13.22 -11.33
N ARG A 52 -22.19 -14.15 -11.61
CA ARG A 52 -22.50 -14.83 -12.88
C ARG A 52 -22.90 -13.89 -14.04
N GLY A 53 -22.63 -12.59 -13.93
CA GLY A 53 -23.09 -11.53 -14.81
C GLY A 53 -22.06 -11.03 -15.84
N ARG A 54 -22.54 -10.17 -16.74
CA ARG A 54 -21.88 -9.65 -17.97
C ARG A 54 -20.51 -8.96 -17.75
N PHE A 55 -20.17 -8.57 -16.52
CA PHE A 55 -18.89 -7.95 -16.16
C PHE A 55 -17.98 -8.96 -15.46
N ARG A 56 -17.13 -9.65 -16.23
CA ARG A 56 -16.08 -10.54 -15.70
C ARG A 56 -14.85 -9.72 -15.33
N CYS A 57 -14.89 -9.03 -14.19
CA CYS A 57 -13.69 -8.38 -13.66
C CYS A 57 -12.77 -9.47 -13.12
N GLY A 58 -11.62 -9.67 -13.76
CA GLY A 58 -10.70 -10.74 -13.41
C GLY A 58 -10.05 -10.48 -12.05
N LYS A 59 -9.58 -11.55 -11.39
CA LYS A 59 -8.74 -11.42 -10.18
C LYS A 59 -7.52 -10.52 -10.43
N GLY A 60 -7.01 -10.53 -11.67
CA GLY A 60 -5.92 -9.64 -12.08
C GLY A 60 -6.28 -8.16 -12.10
N ASP A 61 -7.50 -7.80 -12.54
CA ASP A 61 -7.93 -6.40 -12.61
C ASP A 61 -8.03 -5.79 -11.21
N ALA A 62 -8.61 -6.54 -10.26
CA ALA A 62 -8.67 -6.12 -8.86
C ALA A 62 -7.27 -5.89 -8.26
N LEU A 63 -6.29 -6.73 -8.61
CA LEU A 63 -4.89 -6.54 -8.21
C LEU A 63 -4.26 -5.30 -8.82
N THR A 64 -4.54 -5.01 -10.10
CA THR A 64 -4.06 -3.77 -10.73
C THR A 64 -4.66 -2.52 -10.11
N ILE A 65 -5.94 -2.57 -9.71
CA ILE A 65 -6.60 -1.46 -9.02
C ILE A 65 -5.88 -1.19 -7.70
N GLY A 66 -5.57 -2.23 -6.92
CA GLY A 66 -4.79 -2.10 -5.69
C GLY A 66 -3.39 -1.53 -5.90
N ALA A 67 -2.66 -2.02 -6.90
CA ALA A 67 -1.34 -1.50 -7.22
C ALA A 67 -1.40 -0.02 -7.68
N SER A 68 -2.42 0.32 -8.47
CA SER A 68 -2.66 1.69 -8.92
C SER A 68 -3.03 2.63 -7.76
N SER A 69 -3.73 2.15 -6.72
CA SER A 69 -4.04 3.00 -5.56
C SER A 69 -2.78 3.39 -4.80
N TYR A 70 -1.83 2.46 -4.61
CA TYR A 70 -0.53 2.78 -4.02
C TYR A 70 0.31 3.71 -4.89
N LEU A 71 0.29 3.52 -6.21
CA LEU A 71 0.97 4.42 -7.14
C LEU A 71 0.38 5.84 -7.07
N THR A 72 -0.96 5.96 -7.05
CA THR A 72 -1.64 7.26 -6.90
C THR A 72 -1.29 7.92 -5.58
N ILE A 73 -1.22 7.18 -4.47
CA ILE A 73 -0.76 7.72 -3.19
C ILE A 73 0.65 8.31 -3.34
N SER A 74 1.60 7.56 -3.89
CA SER A 74 2.97 8.07 -4.08
C SER A 74 3.03 9.30 -4.99
N LEU A 75 2.22 9.36 -6.05
CA LEU A 75 2.14 10.56 -6.89
C LEU A 75 1.52 11.75 -6.15
N LEU A 76 0.48 11.53 -5.33
CA LEU A 76 -0.10 12.60 -4.51
C LEU A 76 0.92 13.21 -3.56
N PHE A 77 1.74 12.38 -2.91
CA PHE A 77 2.82 12.85 -2.04
C PHE A 77 3.89 13.66 -2.80
N LEU A 78 4.20 13.30 -4.05
CA LEU A 78 5.15 14.05 -4.89
C LEU A 78 4.61 15.40 -5.38
N PHE A 79 3.32 15.47 -5.72
CA PHE A 79 2.72 16.59 -6.43
C PHE A 79 1.89 17.54 -5.56
N LEU A 80 1.25 17.06 -4.50
CA LEU A 80 0.49 17.94 -3.60
C LEU A 80 1.38 18.48 -2.50
N LEU A 81 1.47 19.80 -2.45
CA LEU A 81 2.08 20.53 -1.34
C LEU A 81 1.08 20.85 -0.21
N ASP A 82 -0.21 20.93 -0.55
CA ASP A 82 -1.25 21.37 0.37
C ASP A 82 -2.05 20.18 0.91
N TRP A 83 -2.02 20.06 2.23
CA TRP A 83 -2.65 18.98 2.96
C TRP A 83 -3.97 19.45 3.55
N ASP A 84 -5.07 19.06 2.93
CA ASP A 84 -6.42 19.26 3.47
C ASP A 84 -6.97 17.98 4.08
N ARG A 85 -7.94 18.11 4.99
CA ARG A 85 -8.66 16.99 5.62
C ARG A 85 -9.30 16.08 4.58
N MET A 86 -9.82 16.64 3.49
CA MET A 86 -10.41 15.85 2.40
C MET A 86 -9.37 15.04 1.63
N THR A 87 -8.20 15.63 1.35
CA THR A 87 -7.07 14.93 0.73
C THR A 87 -6.59 13.79 1.62
N LEU A 88 -6.52 14.03 2.93
CA LEU A 88 -6.13 13.02 3.90
C LEU A 88 -7.13 11.86 3.92
N LEU A 89 -8.44 12.15 4.01
CA LEU A 89 -9.48 11.13 3.92
C LEU A 89 -9.38 10.33 2.61
N PHE A 90 -9.10 10.98 1.48
CA PHE A 90 -8.91 10.33 0.18
C PHE A 90 -7.69 9.39 0.16
N ILE A 91 -6.57 9.77 0.78
CA ILE A 91 -5.40 8.90 0.89
C ILE A 91 -5.72 7.67 1.74
N TYR A 92 -6.44 7.85 2.85
CA TYR A 92 -6.85 6.73 3.73
C TYR A 92 -7.83 5.77 3.05
N THR A 93 -8.70 6.25 2.16
CA THR A 93 -9.57 5.36 1.35
C THR A 93 -8.76 4.58 0.31
N LEU A 94 -7.84 5.22 -0.41
CA LEU A 94 -6.94 4.55 -1.35
C LEU A 94 -6.05 3.49 -0.65
N LEU A 95 -5.61 3.80 0.57
CA LEU A 95 -4.82 2.90 1.40
C LEU A 95 -5.63 1.66 1.80
N GLY A 96 -6.91 1.85 2.18
CA GLY A 96 -7.85 0.76 2.46
C GLY A 96 -8.11 -0.14 1.24
N ILE A 97 -8.31 0.45 0.05
CA ILE A 97 -8.49 -0.30 -1.21
C ILE A 97 -7.25 -1.15 -1.54
N GLY A 98 -6.06 -0.54 -1.44
CA GLY A 98 -4.80 -1.25 -1.65
C GLY A 98 -4.64 -2.42 -0.68
N ARG A 99 -5.02 -2.23 0.59
CA ARG A 99 -4.97 -3.28 1.61
C ARG A 99 -5.93 -4.44 1.32
N ALA A 100 -7.17 -4.14 0.93
CA ALA A 100 -8.17 -5.16 0.59
C ALA A 100 -7.73 -6.08 -0.56
N THR A 101 -7.14 -5.49 -1.60
CA THR A 101 -6.66 -6.26 -2.76
C THR A 101 -5.45 -7.13 -2.42
N TYR A 102 -4.55 -6.63 -1.56
CA TYR A 102 -3.38 -7.38 -1.08
C TYR A 102 -3.75 -8.52 -0.14
N GLU A 103 -4.62 -8.28 0.84
CA GLU A 103 -4.98 -9.32 1.83
C GLU A 103 -5.98 -10.34 1.26
N GLY A 104 -6.92 -9.90 0.42
CA GLY A 104 -7.95 -10.76 -0.17
C GLY A 104 -7.53 -11.34 -1.52
N THR A 105 -7.53 -10.49 -2.56
CA THR A 105 -7.38 -10.93 -3.96
C THR A 105 -6.02 -11.57 -4.24
N LEU A 106 -4.91 -11.00 -3.72
CA LEU A 106 -3.58 -11.56 -3.94
C LEU A 106 -3.48 -12.99 -3.40
N ARG A 107 -3.99 -13.23 -2.19
CA ARG A 107 -3.98 -14.57 -1.59
C ARG A 107 -4.80 -15.56 -2.40
N ALA A 108 -5.95 -15.14 -2.91
CA ALA A 108 -6.77 -15.96 -3.80
C ALA A 108 -6.03 -16.33 -5.10
N VAL A 109 -5.27 -15.40 -5.68
CA VAL A 109 -4.47 -15.67 -6.89
C VAL A 109 -3.30 -16.61 -6.61
N PHE A 110 -2.59 -16.44 -5.50
CA PHE A 110 -1.52 -17.36 -5.10
C PHE A 110 -2.04 -18.79 -4.87
N ALA A 111 -3.21 -18.93 -4.23
CA ALA A 111 -3.85 -20.24 -4.04
C ALA A 111 -4.23 -20.92 -5.38
N ASP A 112 -4.61 -20.14 -6.40
CA ASP A 112 -4.90 -20.65 -7.73
C ASP A 112 -3.63 -21.05 -8.49
N PHE A 113 -2.55 -20.27 -8.35
CA PHE A 113 -1.27 -20.48 -9.04
C PHE A 113 -0.53 -21.70 -8.52
N PHE A 114 -0.58 -21.95 -7.21
CA PHE A 114 0.14 -23.04 -6.55
C PHE A 114 -0.85 -23.99 -5.85
N PRO A 115 -1.67 -24.77 -6.59
CA PRO A 115 -2.71 -25.59 -5.97
C PRO A 115 -2.16 -26.70 -5.06
N ASN A 116 -0.96 -27.22 -5.36
CA ASN A 116 -0.33 -28.31 -4.62
C ASN A 116 0.65 -27.82 -3.54
N ASP A 117 1.20 -26.60 -3.69
CA ASP A 117 2.26 -26.04 -2.83
C ASP A 117 1.85 -24.71 -2.17
N LYS A 118 0.56 -24.58 -1.80
CA LYS A 118 -0.01 -23.35 -1.24
C LYS A 118 0.75 -22.85 -0.02
N GLU A 119 1.11 -23.76 0.88
CA GLU A 119 1.77 -23.45 2.15
C GLU A 119 3.14 -22.80 1.92
N GLY A 120 3.94 -23.35 1.00
CA GLY A 120 5.23 -22.78 0.62
C GLY A 120 5.10 -21.43 -0.08
N ALA A 121 4.12 -21.30 -0.97
CA ALA A 121 3.85 -20.03 -1.66
C ALA A 121 3.44 -18.92 -0.67
N PHE A 122 2.54 -19.21 0.27
CA PHE A 122 2.15 -18.26 1.31
C PHE A 122 3.29 -17.95 2.28
N GLY A 123 4.10 -18.95 2.65
CA GLY A 123 5.29 -18.76 3.48
C GLY A 123 6.28 -17.78 2.85
N ASN A 124 6.56 -17.93 1.56
CA ASN A 124 7.43 -17.01 0.82
C ASN A 124 6.89 -15.58 0.78
N VAL A 125 5.58 -15.39 0.53
CA VAL A 125 4.97 -14.06 0.52
C VAL A 125 5.08 -13.38 1.89
N ILE A 126 4.82 -14.13 2.97
CA ILE A 126 4.94 -13.61 4.34
C ILE A 126 6.39 -13.25 4.64
N LEU A 127 7.36 -14.11 4.28
CA LEU A 127 8.78 -13.86 4.46
C LEU A 127 9.21 -12.59 3.73
N PHE A 128 8.86 -12.44 2.45
CA PHE A 128 9.18 -11.23 1.69
C PHE A 128 8.54 -9.97 2.27
N THR A 129 7.30 -10.05 2.77
CA THR A 129 6.63 -8.91 3.41
C THR A 129 7.30 -8.53 4.73
N GLY A 130 7.72 -9.53 5.50
CA GLY A 130 8.45 -9.37 6.76
C GLY A 130 9.81 -8.74 6.54
N THR A 131 10.65 -9.33 5.67
CA THR A 131 11.98 -8.81 5.34
C THR A 131 11.91 -7.39 4.78
N SER A 132 10.92 -7.13 3.94
CA SER A 132 10.60 -5.81 3.41
C SER A 132 10.31 -4.82 4.54
N SER A 133 9.47 -5.17 5.52
CA SER A 133 9.19 -4.30 6.67
C SER A 133 10.44 -4.10 7.56
N THR A 134 11.23 -5.15 7.79
CA THR A 134 12.49 -5.07 8.55
C THR A 134 13.49 -4.14 7.88
N VAL A 135 13.70 -4.26 6.57
CA VAL A 135 14.59 -3.37 5.82
C VAL A 135 14.10 -1.93 5.90
N GLY A 136 12.79 -1.69 5.76
CA GLY A 136 12.21 -0.35 5.91
C GLY A 136 12.48 0.26 7.29
N TYR A 137 12.29 -0.54 8.35
CA TYR A 137 12.58 -0.12 9.72
C TYR A 137 14.07 0.14 9.95
N VAL A 138 14.95 -0.76 9.50
CA VAL A 138 16.40 -0.60 9.64
C VAL A 138 16.88 0.65 8.92
N LEU A 139 16.41 0.91 7.68
CA LEU A 139 16.73 2.14 6.96
C LEU A 139 16.22 3.40 7.67
N SER A 140 15.07 3.32 8.34
CA SER A 140 14.54 4.41 9.16
C SER A 140 15.42 4.68 10.38
N VAL A 141 15.87 3.64 11.09
CA VAL A 141 16.60 3.80 12.37
C VAL A 141 18.09 4.07 12.18
N THR A 142 18.70 3.56 11.09
CA THR A 142 20.16 3.69 10.86
C THR A 142 20.60 5.06 10.33
N GLY A 143 19.69 6.03 10.26
CA GLY A 143 19.98 7.37 9.74
C GLY A 143 20.29 7.40 8.24
N ALA A 144 20.18 6.28 7.52
CA ALA A 144 20.40 6.22 6.07
C ALA A 144 19.44 7.11 5.27
N LEU A 145 18.32 7.49 5.90
CA LEU A 145 17.32 8.41 5.37
C LEU A 145 17.37 9.79 6.04
N GLU A 146 18.37 10.08 6.87
CA GLU A 146 18.47 11.39 7.51
C GLU A 146 18.75 12.50 6.51
N CYS A 147 18.15 13.67 6.71
CA CYS A 147 18.60 14.90 6.04
C CYS A 147 19.07 15.95 7.02
N ASP A 148 19.97 16.78 6.52
CA ASP A 148 20.62 17.85 7.29
C ASP A 148 19.75 19.11 7.44
N ARG A 149 18.70 19.27 6.61
CA ARG A 149 17.83 20.47 6.59
C ARG A 149 16.38 20.12 6.28
N VAL A 150 15.46 20.82 6.97
CA VAL A 150 14.02 20.78 6.68
C VAL A 150 13.81 21.29 5.26
N GLY A 151 13.16 20.47 4.43
CA GLY A 151 12.93 20.77 3.03
C GLY A 151 11.63 20.16 2.55
N ARG A 152 11.29 20.38 1.27
CA ARG A 152 10.04 19.88 0.68
C ARG A 152 9.88 18.35 0.79
N TYR A 153 10.99 17.62 0.89
CA TYR A 153 11.03 16.15 0.95
C TYR A 153 11.65 15.59 2.23
N CYS A 154 12.01 16.47 3.18
CA CYS A 154 12.56 16.05 4.46
C CYS A 154 11.66 16.54 5.58
N LEU A 155 11.02 15.57 6.24
CA LEU A 155 10.08 15.81 7.32
C LEU A 155 10.79 15.61 8.66
N GLU A 156 10.65 16.57 9.55
CA GLU A 156 11.05 16.46 10.95
C GLU A 156 9.98 15.67 11.69
N TYR A 157 10.38 14.56 12.32
CA TYR A 157 9.54 13.71 13.13
C TYR A 157 9.36 14.29 14.54
N SER A 158 8.35 13.80 15.27
CA SER A 158 8.10 14.20 16.66
C SER A 158 9.28 14.01 17.63
N ASP A 159 10.25 13.16 17.30
CA ASP A 159 11.49 12.94 18.06
C ASP A 159 12.63 13.91 17.68
N GLY A 160 12.39 14.80 16.72
CA GLY A 160 13.36 15.76 16.18
C GLY A 160 14.27 15.18 15.10
N SER A 161 14.11 13.92 14.70
CA SER A 161 14.85 13.32 13.58
C SER A 161 14.27 13.79 12.24
N MET A 162 15.12 14.03 11.23
CA MET A 162 14.64 14.44 9.90
C MET A 162 14.75 13.29 8.93
N HIS A 163 13.66 12.90 8.27
CA HIS A 163 13.64 11.76 7.35
C HIS A 163 13.26 12.14 5.91
N ASN A 164 14.03 11.60 4.96
CA ASN A 164 13.85 11.78 3.52
C ASN A 164 12.72 10.88 2.99
N VAL A 165 11.58 11.50 2.67
CA VAL A 165 10.39 10.81 2.17
C VAL A 165 10.53 10.45 0.68
N LEU A 166 11.35 11.21 -0.08
CA LEU A 166 11.49 11.07 -1.52
C LEU A 166 12.09 9.70 -1.91
N VAL A 167 13.08 9.20 -1.17
CA VAL A 167 13.68 7.88 -1.45
C VAL A 167 12.63 6.78 -1.37
N MET A 168 11.74 6.86 -0.39
CA MET A 168 10.69 5.86 -0.17
C MET A 168 9.59 5.95 -1.23
N GLU A 169 9.21 7.16 -1.64
CA GLU A 169 8.27 7.37 -2.76
C GLU A 169 8.80 6.77 -4.06
N TRP A 170 10.09 6.98 -4.37
CA TRP A 170 10.73 6.36 -5.52
C TRP A 170 10.71 4.84 -5.47
N VAL A 171 10.98 4.25 -4.29
CA VAL A 171 10.89 2.79 -4.11
C VAL A 171 9.48 2.29 -4.40
N ILE A 172 8.43 2.98 -3.93
CA ILE A 172 7.04 2.58 -4.20
C ILE A 172 6.70 2.72 -5.69
N ILE A 173 7.10 3.81 -6.34
CA ILE A 173 6.83 4.03 -7.77
C ILE A 173 7.54 2.97 -8.62
N VAL A 174 8.83 2.74 -8.39
CA VAL A 174 9.61 1.74 -9.13
C VAL A 174 9.03 0.33 -8.90
N THR A 175 8.70 -0.02 -7.66
CA THR A 175 8.10 -1.32 -7.36
C THR A 175 6.73 -1.48 -8.00
N ALA A 176 5.88 -0.45 -8.04
CA ALA A 176 4.59 -0.50 -8.71
C ALA A 176 4.73 -0.66 -10.24
N ILE A 177 5.64 0.09 -10.87
CA ILE A 177 5.93 0.02 -12.31
C ILE A 177 6.47 -1.36 -12.70
N VAL A 178 7.27 -2.01 -11.85
CA VAL A 178 7.79 -3.35 -12.12
C VAL A 178 6.76 -4.43 -11.78
N ALA A 179 6.02 -4.29 -10.69
CA ALA A 179 5.09 -5.31 -10.20
C ALA A 179 3.90 -5.53 -11.15
N ILE A 180 3.31 -4.45 -11.68
CA ILE A 180 2.12 -4.57 -12.55
C ILE A 180 2.43 -5.40 -13.81
N PRO A 181 3.44 -5.07 -14.65
CA PRO A 181 3.77 -5.86 -15.83
C PRO A 181 4.25 -7.27 -15.48
N SER A 182 5.04 -7.42 -14.40
CA SER A 182 5.53 -8.74 -13.96
C SER A 182 4.37 -9.67 -13.59
N PHE A 183 3.36 -9.14 -12.90
CA PHE A 183 2.14 -9.87 -12.57
C PHE A 183 1.38 -10.30 -13.82
N TRP A 184 1.16 -9.38 -14.77
CA TRP A 184 0.46 -9.71 -16.02
C TRP A 184 1.19 -10.76 -16.85
N ARG A 185 2.54 -10.68 -16.91
CA ARG A 185 3.37 -11.68 -17.57
C ARG A 185 3.22 -13.05 -16.91
N ALA A 186 3.28 -13.12 -15.57
CA ALA A 186 3.09 -14.36 -14.84
C ALA A 186 1.68 -14.95 -15.05
N ALA A 187 0.65 -14.10 -15.00
CA ALA A 187 -0.74 -14.50 -15.26
C ALA A 187 -0.99 -14.93 -16.72
N TRP A 188 -0.20 -14.43 -17.67
CA TRP A 188 -0.25 -14.88 -19.06
C TRP A 188 0.40 -16.26 -19.22
N LEU A 189 1.61 -16.47 -18.67
CA LEU A 189 2.31 -17.75 -18.69
C LEU A 189 1.45 -18.86 -18.06
N PHE A 190 0.90 -18.61 -16.87
CA PHE A 190 0.04 -19.56 -16.18
C PHE A 190 -1.22 -19.95 -16.98
N ARG A 191 -1.80 -19.01 -17.73
CA ARG A 191 -2.94 -19.28 -18.61
C ARG A 191 -2.55 -20.12 -19.83
N ASN A 192 -1.32 -19.96 -20.31
CA ASN A 192 -0.81 -20.71 -21.45
C ASN A 192 -0.49 -22.16 -21.10
N ASP A 193 0.10 -22.41 -19.92
CA ASP A 193 0.44 -23.78 -19.47
C ASP A 193 -0.79 -24.66 -19.17
N ARG A 194 -1.96 -24.06 -18.97
CA ARG A 194 -3.24 -24.79 -18.72
C ARG A 194 -4.07 -25.05 -19.98
N ARG A 195 -3.64 -24.57 -21.15
CA ARG A 195 -4.30 -24.85 -22.44
C ARG A 195 -3.65 -26.04 -23.10
#